data_AF-A0A2V1BH24-F1
#
_entry.id   AF-A0A2V1BH24-F1
#
_cell.length_a   1.000
_cell.length_b   1.000
_cell.length_c   1.000
_cell.angle_alpha   90.00
_cell.angle_beta   90.00
_cell.angle_gamma   90.00
#
_symmetry.space_group_name_H-M   'P 1'
#
loop_
_entity.id
_entity.type
_entity.pdbx_description
1 polymer ?
#
loop_
_entity_poly.entity_id
_entity_poly.type
_entity_poly.pdbx_seq_one_letter_code
_entity_poly.pdbx_strand_id
1 'polypeptide(L)'
;MRPSEALWRQSCQKLETALDPQERAEFLSGIDVNNLEAFQASLDNLCKTYSRLNISVLVKDKLDPHLQHLESFEKAISLSAQIQTPKAGTLLIHITEQDGTLFMNFQDNPQETYKMIHCQGDIFTWLSSRNDLASRGRFIRFGAWFYTMTFAADTDGKIVSVNWQHDEAKKEGEDFWKR
;
A
#
# COMPACT_ATOMS: atom_id res chain seq x y z
N MET A 1 6.12 8.90 -22.23
CA MET A 1 6.45 7.58 -21.64
C MET A 1 7.65 7.75 -20.75
N ARG A 2 7.59 7.27 -19.49
CA ARG A 2 8.74 7.32 -18.59
C ARG A 2 9.83 6.38 -19.12
N PRO A 3 11.10 6.78 -19.17
CA PRO A 3 12.20 5.99 -19.75
C PRO A 3 12.31 4.55 -19.19
N SER A 4 11.92 4.36 -17.93
CA SER A 4 11.97 3.07 -17.22
C SER A 4 10.98 2.02 -17.75
N GLU A 5 9.82 2.43 -18.26
CA GLU A 5 8.76 1.51 -18.67
C GLU A 5 9.05 0.88 -20.04
N ALA A 6 9.69 1.63 -20.93
CA ALA A 6 10.11 1.15 -22.24
C ALA A 6 11.27 0.13 -22.13
N LEU A 7 12.23 0.41 -21.24
CA LEU A 7 13.35 -0.49 -20.92
C LEU A 7 12.87 -1.79 -20.25
N TRP A 8 11.85 -1.71 -19.40
CA TRP A 8 11.21 -2.88 -18.79
C TRP A 8 10.56 -3.78 -19.85
N ARG A 9 9.68 -3.20 -20.70
CA ARG A 9 8.99 -3.97 -21.76
C ARG A 9 9.97 -4.61 -22.73
N GLN A 10 11.02 -3.90 -23.12
CA GLN A 10 12.06 -4.46 -23.99
C GLN A 10 12.81 -5.63 -23.34
N SER A 11 13.03 -5.57 -22.01
CA SER A 11 13.70 -6.63 -21.27
C SER A 11 12.81 -7.86 -21.09
N CYS A 12 11.52 -7.66 -20.82
CA CYS A 12 10.52 -8.73 -20.79
C CYS A 12 10.42 -9.44 -22.15
N GLN A 13 10.35 -8.67 -23.24
CA GLN A 13 10.24 -9.23 -24.59
C GLN A 13 11.48 -10.06 -24.98
N LYS A 14 12.68 -9.63 -24.57
CA LYS A 14 13.91 -10.40 -24.78
C LYS A 14 13.94 -11.72 -24.00
N LEU A 15 13.46 -11.71 -22.76
CA LEU A 15 13.31 -12.92 -21.94
C LEU A 15 12.25 -13.86 -22.54
N GLU A 16 11.12 -13.32 -22.99
CA GLU A 16 10.07 -14.10 -23.67
C GLU A 16 10.56 -14.79 -24.95
N THR A 17 11.47 -14.16 -25.68
CA THR A 17 12.09 -14.76 -26.88
C THR A 17 13.24 -15.73 -26.59
N ALA A 18 13.78 -15.72 -25.37
CA ALA A 18 14.92 -16.57 -24.97
C ALA A 18 14.50 -17.89 -24.33
N LEU A 19 13.21 -18.04 -23.98
CA LEU A 19 12.65 -19.26 -23.39
C LEU A 19 12.06 -20.16 -24.47
N ASP A 20 12.39 -21.46 -24.42
CA ASP A 20 11.74 -22.46 -25.27
C ASP A 20 10.23 -22.51 -24.94
N PRO A 21 9.33 -22.46 -25.95
CA PRO A 21 7.89 -22.57 -25.76
C PRO A 21 7.45 -23.77 -24.91
N GLN A 22 8.18 -24.89 -24.97
CA GLN A 22 7.88 -26.11 -24.22
C GLN A 22 8.27 -25.98 -22.74
N GLU A 23 9.43 -25.38 -22.45
CA GLU A 23 9.89 -25.07 -21.09
C GLU A 23 8.98 -24.05 -20.40
N ARG A 24 8.46 -23.08 -21.18
CA ARG A 24 7.50 -22.07 -20.69
C ARG A 24 6.17 -22.70 -20.26
N ALA A 25 5.67 -23.68 -21.00
CA ALA A 25 4.41 -24.35 -20.71
C ALA A 25 4.50 -25.26 -19.48
N GLU A 26 5.61 -25.97 -19.31
CA GLU A 26 5.89 -26.76 -18.10
C GLU A 26 6.07 -25.87 -16.85
N PHE A 27 6.73 -24.71 -17.01
CA PHE A 27 6.90 -23.78 -15.89
C PHE A 27 5.59 -23.15 -15.42
N LEU A 28 4.75 -22.65 -16.34
CA LEU A 28 3.49 -21.97 -15.97
C LEU A 28 2.38 -22.93 -15.53
N SER A 29 2.45 -24.21 -15.88
CA SER A 29 1.44 -25.20 -15.50
C SER A 29 1.61 -25.78 -14.09
N GLY A 30 2.76 -25.56 -13.44
CA GLY A 30 3.07 -26.10 -12.11
C GLY A 30 3.04 -25.09 -10.96
N ILE A 31 2.86 -23.80 -11.21
CA ILE A 31 2.91 -22.77 -10.16
C ILE A 31 1.49 -22.47 -9.70
N ASP A 32 1.04 -23.20 -8.68
CA ASP A 32 -0.11 -22.80 -7.88
C ASP A 32 0.33 -21.67 -6.93
N VAL A 33 0.14 -20.42 -7.36
CA VAL A 33 0.64 -19.21 -6.66
C VAL A 33 -0.13 -18.89 -5.36
N ASN A 34 -0.92 -19.83 -4.85
CA ASN A 34 -1.76 -19.63 -3.66
C ASN A 34 -1.02 -19.91 -2.33
N ASN A 35 0.24 -20.34 -2.36
CA ASN A 35 1.08 -20.56 -1.17
C ASN A 35 2.48 -19.96 -1.34
N LEU A 36 2.90 -19.13 -0.37
CA LEU A 36 4.22 -18.48 -0.33
C LEU A 36 5.37 -19.48 -0.35
N GLU A 37 5.24 -20.61 0.37
CA GLU A 37 6.27 -21.66 0.40
C GLU A 37 6.44 -22.31 -0.98
N ALA A 38 5.34 -22.52 -1.71
CA ALA A 38 5.37 -23.07 -3.05
C ALA A 38 6.00 -22.09 -4.06
N PHE A 39 5.66 -20.80 -3.95
CA PHE A 39 6.25 -19.76 -4.77
C PHE A 39 7.77 -19.63 -4.55
N GLN A 40 8.21 -19.66 -3.28
CA GLN A 40 9.62 -19.56 -2.92
C GLN A 40 10.41 -20.80 -3.38
N ALA A 41 9.84 -22.00 -3.25
CA ALA A 41 10.44 -23.22 -3.78
C ALA A 41 10.57 -23.19 -5.32
N SER A 42 9.58 -22.65 -6.03
CA SER A 42 9.63 -22.47 -7.50
C SER A 42 10.72 -21.48 -7.92
N LEU A 43 10.86 -20.37 -7.19
CA LEU A 43 11.93 -19.38 -7.41
C LEU A 43 13.32 -19.96 -7.18
N ASP A 44 13.50 -20.71 -6.09
CA ASP A 44 14.77 -21.39 -5.80
C ASP A 44 15.14 -22.43 -6.86
N ASN A 45 14.14 -23.17 -7.37
CA ASN A 45 14.36 -24.15 -8.41
C ASN A 45 14.71 -23.49 -9.76
N LEU A 46 14.08 -22.35 -10.07
CA LEU A 46 14.42 -21.50 -11.21
C LEU A 46 15.88 -21.02 -11.10
N CYS A 47 16.26 -20.42 -9.96
CA CYS A 47 17.62 -19.97 -9.71
C CYS A 47 18.64 -21.11 -9.85
N LYS A 48 18.35 -22.31 -9.33
CA LYS A 48 19.20 -23.51 -9.48
C LYS A 48 19.31 -23.96 -10.95
N THR A 49 18.22 -23.95 -11.69
CA THR A 49 18.18 -24.34 -13.12
C THR A 49 19.02 -23.39 -13.97
N TYR A 50 18.90 -22.07 -13.78
CA TYR A 50 19.68 -21.09 -14.54
C TYR A 50 21.13 -20.92 -14.05
N SER A 51 21.43 -21.26 -12.79
CA SER A 51 22.81 -21.27 -12.30
C SER A 51 23.71 -22.32 -12.99
N ARG A 52 23.12 -23.37 -13.58
CA ARG A 52 23.84 -24.38 -14.39
C ARG A 52 24.24 -23.88 -15.79
N LEU A 53 23.65 -22.80 -16.29
CA LEU A 53 23.85 -22.30 -17.66
C LEU A 53 24.93 -21.21 -17.80
N ASN A 54 25.78 -21.00 -16.77
CA ASN A 54 26.74 -19.89 -16.74
C ASN A 54 26.08 -18.49 -16.86
N ILE A 55 24.80 -18.39 -16.49
CA ILE A 55 23.99 -17.17 -16.39
C ILE A 55 23.86 -16.72 -14.92
N SER A 56 24.80 -17.12 -14.04
CA SER A 56 24.68 -16.85 -12.60
C SER A 56 24.81 -15.35 -12.27
N VAL A 57 25.66 -14.61 -13.01
CA VAL A 57 25.85 -13.17 -12.82
C VAL A 57 24.63 -12.38 -13.28
N LEU A 58 24.04 -12.77 -14.41
CA LEU A 58 22.94 -12.03 -15.03
C LEU A 58 21.60 -12.27 -14.30
N VAL A 59 21.40 -13.48 -13.78
CA VAL A 59 20.27 -13.82 -12.92
C VAL A 59 20.40 -13.09 -11.59
N LYS A 60 21.58 -13.08 -10.96
CA LYS A 60 21.80 -12.41 -9.68
C LYS A 60 21.67 -10.88 -9.77
N ASP A 61 22.29 -10.24 -10.77
CA ASP A 61 22.18 -8.77 -10.96
C ASP A 61 20.74 -8.32 -11.28
N LYS A 62 19.93 -9.20 -11.87
CA LYS A 62 18.53 -8.89 -12.21
C LYS A 62 17.56 -9.27 -11.10
N LEU A 63 17.81 -10.34 -10.34
CA LEU A 63 16.95 -10.77 -9.24
C LEU A 63 17.28 -10.11 -7.91
N ASP A 64 18.53 -9.74 -7.61
CA ASP A 64 18.88 -9.07 -6.33
C ASP A 64 18.02 -7.82 -6.04
N PRO A 65 17.73 -6.93 -7.03
CA PRO A 65 16.79 -5.82 -6.80
C PRO A 65 15.37 -6.29 -6.48
N HIS A 66 14.93 -7.41 -7.06
CA HIS A 66 13.62 -8.01 -6.80
C HIS A 66 13.58 -8.79 -5.48
N LEU A 67 14.71 -9.32 -5.02
CA LEU A 67 14.86 -9.94 -3.70
C LEU A 67 14.88 -8.89 -2.58
N GLN A 68 15.44 -7.70 -2.81
CA GLN A 68 15.27 -6.55 -1.89
C GLN A 68 13.82 -6.11 -1.75
N HIS A 69 13.01 -6.26 -2.82
CA HIS A 69 11.57 -6.07 -2.73
C HIS A 69 10.87 -7.16 -1.91
N LEU A 70 11.37 -8.41 -1.93
CA LEU A 70 10.91 -9.51 -1.07
C LEU A 70 11.29 -9.29 0.40
N GLU A 71 12.49 -8.83 0.72
CA GLU A 71 12.86 -8.44 2.10
C GLU A 71 12.02 -7.25 2.57
N SER A 72 11.75 -6.28 1.69
CA SER A 72 10.83 -5.18 1.97
C SER A 72 9.39 -5.66 2.19
N PHE A 73 8.99 -6.73 1.50
CA PHE A 73 7.69 -7.37 1.63
C PHE A 73 7.58 -8.19 2.93
N GLU A 74 8.59 -8.97 3.28
CA GLU A 74 8.70 -9.65 4.59
C GLU A 74 8.73 -8.66 5.74
N LYS A 75 9.41 -7.53 5.57
CA LYS A 75 9.41 -6.43 6.55
C LYS A 75 8.03 -5.78 6.64
N ALA A 76 7.32 -5.61 5.52
CA ALA A 76 5.93 -5.10 5.51
C ALA A 76 4.96 -6.09 6.17
N ILE A 77 5.14 -7.41 5.96
CA ILE A 77 4.38 -8.48 6.63
C ILE A 77 4.72 -8.53 8.13
N SER A 78 5.98 -8.37 8.49
CA SER A 78 6.42 -8.38 9.90
C SER A 78 5.94 -7.13 10.65
N LEU A 79 5.94 -5.97 9.98
CA LEU A 79 5.35 -4.73 10.50
C LEU A 79 3.83 -4.88 10.65
N SER A 80 3.14 -5.48 9.68
CA SER A 80 1.70 -5.73 9.78
C SER A 80 1.32 -6.79 10.82
N ALA A 81 2.21 -7.74 11.12
CA ALA A 81 2.06 -8.71 12.20
C ALA A 81 2.35 -8.12 13.60
N GLN A 82 3.13 -7.04 13.69
CA GLN A 82 3.37 -6.29 14.93
C GLN A 82 2.31 -5.22 15.21
N ILE A 83 1.58 -4.80 14.18
CA ILE A 83 0.35 -4.01 14.36
C ILE A 83 -0.65 -4.92 15.07
N GLN A 84 -1.11 -4.47 16.24
CA GLN A 84 -2.24 -5.08 16.93
C GLN A 84 -3.41 -5.07 15.93
N THR A 85 -3.68 -6.22 15.31
CA THR A 85 -4.72 -6.30 14.28
C THR A 85 -6.02 -5.83 14.93
N PRO A 86 -6.65 -4.76 14.42
CA PRO A 86 -7.93 -4.33 14.93
C PRO A 86 -8.86 -5.55 14.85
N LYS A 87 -9.63 -5.81 15.91
CA LYS A 87 -10.61 -6.90 15.90
C LYS A 87 -11.44 -6.79 14.63
N ALA A 88 -11.69 -7.93 13.96
CA ALA A 88 -12.51 -7.97 12.75
C ALA A 88 -13.78 -7.11 12.94
N GLY A 89 -14.00 -6.16 12.03
CA GLY A 89 -15.06 -5.15 12.14
C GLY A 89 -14.65 -3.79 12.73
N THR A 90 -13.37 -3.57 13.05
CA THR A 90 -12.87 -2.26 13.54
C THR A 90 -12.09 -1.54 12.44
N LEU A 91 -12.51 -0.33 12.09
CA LEU A 91 -11.72 0.56 11.24
C LEU A 91 -10.64 1.25 12.09
N LEU A 92 -9.39 1.17 11.65
CA LEU A 92 -8.28 1.92 12.22
C LEU A 92 -8.02 3.18 11.39
N ILE A 93 -7.99 4.33 12.05
CA ILE A 93 -7.53 5.59 11.48
C ILE A 93 -6.33 6.05 12.31
N HIS A 94 -5.21 6.24 11.64
CA HIS A 94 -3.99 6.75 12.24
C HIS A 94 -3.76 8.19 11.78
N ILE A 95 -3.61 9.10 12.74
CA ILE A 95 -3.33 10.51 12.47
C ILE A 95 -1.93 10.82 12.98
N THR A 96 -1.07 11.29 12.10
CA THR A 96 0.32 11.67 12.41
C THR A 96 0.58 13.11 12.04
N GLU A 97 1.54 13.72 12.73
CA GLU A 97 2.04 15.06 12.44
C GLU A 97 3.45 14.93 11.87
N GLN A 98 3.70 15.63 10.77
CA GLN A 98 5.02 15.76 10.15
C GLN A 98 5.19 17.18 9.62
N ASP A 99 6.21 17.88 10.10
CA ASP A 99 6.62 19.22 9.64
C ASP A 99 5.46 20.24 9.66
N GLY A 100 4.66 20.24 10.72
CA GLY A 100 3.48 21.08 10.92
C GLY A 100 2.26 20.66 10.11
N THR A 101 2.32 19.52 9.41
CA THR A 101 1.23 19.01 8.56
C THR A 101 0.67 17.72 9.16
N LEU A 102 -0.66 17.65 9.27
CA LEU A 102 -1.35 16.43 9.67
C LEU A 102 -1.60 15.50 8.49
N PHE A 103 -1.44 14.20 8.72
CA PHE A 103 -1.72 13.14 7.77
C PHE A 103 -2.66 12.12 8.40
N MET A 104 -3.66 11.70 7.66
CA MET A 104 -4.62 10.65 8.03
C MET A 104 -4.35 9.41 7.20
N ASN A 105 -4.28 8.25 7.84
CA ASN A 105 -4.07 6.97 7.17
C ASN A 105 -5.17 5.96 7.56
N PHE A 106 -5.74 5.26 6.58
CA PHE A 106 -6.64 4.14 6.84
C PHE A 106 -5.85 2.83 6.93
N GLN A 107 -5.97 2.16 8.08
CA GLN A 107 -5.46 0.80 8.31
C GLN A 107 -3.94 0.63 8.06
N ASP A 108 -3.15 1.66 8.37
CA ASP A 108 -1.70 1.72 8.13
C ASP A 108 -1.29 1.40 6.68
N ASN A 109 -2.21 1.57 5.71
CA ASN A 109 -1.94 1.35 4.29
C ASN A 109 -1.32 2.61 3.68
N PRO A 110 -0.05 2.60 3.24
CA PRO A 110 0.61 3.81 2.73
C PRO A 110 -0.08 4.44 1.49
N GLN A 111 -0.85 3.65 0.72
CA GLN A 111 -1.63 4.13 -0.42
C GLN A 111 -2.92 4.85 0.00
N GLU A 112 -3.27 4.77 1.27
CA GLU A 112 -4.45 5.40 1.89
C GLU A 112 -4.04 6.50 2.88
N THR A 113 -2.89 7.14 2.65
CA THR A 113 -2.49 8.36 3.36
C THR A 113 -3.07 9.60 2.67
N TYR A 114 -3.71 10.46 3.45
CA TYR A 114 -4.35 11.70 3.03
C TYR A 114 -3.76 12.86 3.83
N LYS A 115 -3.30 13.91 3.14
CA LYS A 115 -2.92 15.15 3.79
C LYS A 115 -4.18 15.82 4.34
N MET A 116 -4.15 16.21 5.60
CA MET A 116 -5.22 16.98 6.22
C MET A 116 -4.97 18.47 5.99
N ILE A 117 -6.00 19.17 5.55
CA ILE A 117 -5.98 20.61 5.27
C ILE A 117 -6.81 21.30 6.34
N HIS A 118 -6.20 22.23 7.06
CA HIS A 118 -6.89 23.06 8.05
C HIS A 118 -7.99 23.89 7.38
N CYS A 119 -9.18 23.89 7.98
CA CYS A 119 -10.31 24.69 7.52
C CYS A 119 -10.53 25.89 8.44
N GLN A 120 -10.94 25.62 9.68
CA GLN A 120 -11.23 26.63 10.69
C GLN A 120 -11.23 25.99 12.09
N GLY A 121 -10.72 26.71 13.10
CA GLY A 121 -10.68 26.19 14.46
C GLY A 121 -9.93 24.85 14.51
N ASP A 122 -10.57 23.85 15.11
CA ASP A 122 -10.03 22.49 15.21
C ASP A 122 -10.58 21.55 14.12
N ILE A 123 -11.03 22.11 12.99
CA ILE A 123 -11.62 21.38 11.86
C ILE A 123 -10.62 21.26 10.73
N PHE A 124 -10.46 20.02 10.24
CA PHE A 124 -9.60 19.68 9.12
C PHE A 124 -10.37 18.85 8.10
N THR A 125 -10.12 19.07 6.81
CA THR A 125 -10.59 18.17 5.74
C THR A 125 -9.47 17.23 5.32
N TRP A 126 -9.82 15.98 5.01
CA TRP A 126 -8.91 15.00 4.43
C TRP A 126 -9.19 14.79 2.93
N LEU A 127 -10.05 15.61 2.33
CA LEU A 127 -10.43 15.49 0.93
C LEU A 127 -9.27 15.89 0.01
N SER A 128 -8.69 14.90 -0.65
CA SER A 128 -7.69 15.11 -1.70
C SER A 128 -8.31 15.63 -3.00
N SER A 129 -7.46 15.98 -3.97
CA SER A 129 -7.92 16.40 -5.30
C SER A 129 -8.70 15.27 -5.99
N ARG A 130 -9.60 15.63 -6.92
CA ARG A 130 -10.35 14.63 -7.70
C ARG A 130 -9.44 13.66 -8.45
N ASN A 131 -8.30 14.14 -8.96
CA ASN A 131 -7.34 13.30 -9.69
C ASN A 131 -6.69 12.28 -8.75
N ASP A 132 -6.29 12.70 -7.55
CA ASP A 132 -5.71 11.80 -6.55
C ASP A 132 -6.70 10.73 -6.12
N LEU A 133 -7.94 11.13 -5.82
CA LEU A 133 -9.01 10.20 -5.45
C LEU A 133 -9.35 9.23 -6.58
N ALA A 134 -9.47 9.71 -7.81
CA ALA A 134 -9.72 8.87 -8.97
C ALA A 134 -8.58 7.86 -9.21
N SER A 135 -7.32 8.27 -9.04
CA SER A 135 -6.17 7.36 -9.17
C SER A 135 -6.16 6.24 -8.13
N ARG A 136 -6.86 6.43 -7.00
CA ARG A 136 -7.05 5.44 -5.92
C ARG A 136 -8.36 4.66 -6.04
N GLY A 137 -9.13 4.87 -7.13
CA GLY A 137 -10.43 4.24 -7.31
C GLY A 137 -11.49 4.72 -6.30
N ARG A 138 -11.31 5.90 -5.71
CA ARG A 138 -12.24 6.49 -4.75
C ARG A 138 -13.23 7.40 -5.47
N PHE A 139 -14.51 7.21 -5.18
CA PHE A 139 -15.59 8.09 -5.63
C PHE A 139 -16.18 8.83 -4.44
N ILE A 140 -16.19 10.16 -4.50
CA ILE A 140 -16.75 11.04 -3.47
C ILE A 140 -17.99 11.74 -4.01
N ARG A 141 -18.96 11.98 -3.13
CA ARG A 141 -20.22 12.66 -3.49
C ARG A 141 -20.21 14.14 -3.15
N PHE A 142 -19.57 14.51 -2.05
CA PHE A 142 -19.62 15.85 -1.50
C PHE A 142 -18.29 16.61 -1.65
N GLY A 143 -18.33 17.90 -1.31
CA GLY A 143 -17.13 18.74 -1.28
C GLY A 143 -16.35 18.60 0.02
N ALA A 144 -15.24 19.35 0.12
CA ALA A 144 -14.36 19.33 1.29
C ALA A 144 -15.06 19.70 2.60
N TRP A 145 -16.15 20.49 2.52
CA TRP A 145 -16.99 20.86 3.66
C TRP A 145 -17.65 19.66 4.36
N PHE A 146 -17.77 18.52 3.68
CA PHE A 146 -18.43 17.33 4.21
C PHE A 146 -17.43 16.30 4.78
N TYR A 147 -16.28 16.14 4.12
CA TYR A 147 -15.27 15.18 4.52
C TYR A 147 -14.30 15.82 5.53
N THR A 148 -14.76 15.93 6.77
CA THR A 148 -14.07 16.68 7.82
C THR A 148 -13.83 15.83 9.08
N MET A 149 -12.85 16.25 9.86
CA MET A 149 -12.60 15.79 11.22
C MET A 149 -12.48 17.01 12.14
N THR A 150 -13.20 16.96 13.25
CA THR A 150 -13.15 17.99 14.31
C THR A 150 -12.53 17.39 15.55
N PHE A 151 -11.45 17.99 16.05
CA PHE A 151 -10.77 17.53 17.26
C PHE A 151 -11.28 18.29 18.48
N ALA A 152 -11.43 17.59 19.60
CA ALA A 152 -11.69 18.23 20.89
C ALA A 152 -10.59 17.89 21.89
N ALA A 153 -10.15 18.92 22.60
CA ALA A 153 -9.18 18.82 23.68
C ALA A 153 -9.87 18.88 25.06
N ASP A 154 -9.25 18.25 26.06
CA ASP A 154 -9.60 18.46 27.46
C ASP A 154 -9.05 19.79 28.00
N THR A 155 -9.24 20.05 29.29
CA THR A 155 -8.75 21.27 29.96
C THR A 155 -7.23 21.39 29.98
N ASP A 156 -6.52 20.28 29.80
CA ASP A 156 -5.06 20.24 29.76
C ASP A 156 -4.52 20.38 28.31
N GLY A 157 -5.41 20.59 27.34
CA GLY A 157 -5.07 20.72 25.92
C GLY A 157 -4.77 19.39 25.24
N LYS A 158 -5.10 18.23 25.84
CA LYS A 158 -4.90 16.93 25.21
C LYS A 158 -6.10 16.57 24.35
N ILE A 159 -5.87 16.15 23.11
CA ILE A 159 -6.92 15.63 22.24
C ILE A 159 -7.53 14.37 22.86
N VAL A 160 -8.81 14.44 23.20
CA VAL A 160 -9.58 13.35 23.84
C VAL A 160 -10.62 12.75 22.91
N SER A 161 -11.07 13.49 21.90
CA SER A 161 -12.02 12.96 20.92
C SER A 161 -11.85 13.56 19.54
N VAL A 162 -12.40 12.86 18.56
CA VAL A 162 -12.56 13.30 17.18
C VAL A 162 -14.00 13.04 16.74
N ASN A 163 -14.63 14.04 16.13
CA ASN A 163 -15.84 13.85 15.34
C ASN A 163 -15.45 13.67 13.88
N TRP A 164 -15.87 12.58 13.24
CA TRP A 164 -15.53 12.27 11.85
C TRP A 164 -16.78 12.29 10.97
N GLN A 165 -16.81 13.21 10.00
CA GLN A 165 -17.87 13.33 9.03
C GLN A 165 -17.42 12.71 7.70
N HIS A 166 -18.10 11.64 7.29
CA HIS A 166 -17.72 10.85 6.09
C HIS A 166 -18.88 10.13 5.40
N ASP A 167 -20.00 9.90 6.08
CA ASP A 167 -21.17 9.19 5.58
C ASP A 167 -22.40 10.10 5.55
N GLU A 168 -23.09 10.15 4.41
CA GLU A 168 -24.32 10.93 4.20
C GLU A 168 -25.43 10.56 5.20
N ALA A 169 -25.47 9.28 5.61
CA ALA A 169 -26.39 8.81 6.63
C ALA A 169 -26.09 9.39 8.02
N LYS A 170 -24.88 9.93 8.22
CA LYS A 170 -24.35 10.51 9.46
C LYS A 170 -23.95 11.96 9.24
N LYS A 171 -24.92 12.82 8.94
CA LYS A 171 -24.68 14.23 8.60
C LYS A 171 -23.91 15.02 9.67
N GLU A 172 -24.07 14.67 10.94
CA GLU A 172 -23.37 15.31 12.07
C GLU A 172 -22.02 14.65 12.40
N GLY A 173 -21.61 13.65 11.61
CA GLY A 173 -20.43 12.84 11.87
C GLY A 173 -20.65 11.77 12.94
N GLU A 174 -19.55 11.12 13.30
CA GLU A 174 -19.50 10.12 14.36
C GLU A 174 -18.38 10.48 15.34
N ASP A 175 -18.70 10.42 16.63
CA ASP A 175 -17.74 10.73 17.69
C ASP A 175 -16.93 9.49 18.08
N PHE A 176 -15.62 9.70 18.23
CA PHE A 176 -14.67 8.71 18.70
C PHE A 176 -13.85 9.30 19.83
N TRP A 177 -13.65 8.52 20.90
CA TRP A 177 -12.91 8.94 22.08
C TRP A 177 -11.64 8.12 22.24
N LYS A 178 -10.58 8.80 22.68
CA LYS A 178 -9.34 8.15 23.09
C LYS A 178 -9.62 7.34 24.36
N ARG A 179 -9.30 6.04 24.30
CA ARG A 179 -9.40 5.14 25.46
C ARG A 179 -8.20 5.29 26.39
#